data_AF-A0A3C0K7P9-F1
#
_entry.id   AF-A0A3C0K7P9-F1
#
_cell.length_a   1.000
_cell.length_b   1.000
_cell.length_c   1.000
_cell.angle_alpha   90.00
_cell.angle_beta   90.00
_cell.angle_gamma   90.00
#
_symmetry.space_group_name_H-M   'P 1'
#
loop_
_entity.id
_entity.type
_entity.pdbx_description
1 polymer ?
#
loop_
_entity_poly.entity_id
_entity_poly.type
_entity_poly.pdbx_seq_one_letter_code
_entity_poly.pdbx_strand_id
1 'polypeptide(L)'
;ADEAVAHLYDPLHPAVLRLIASTIAQARAQGKGVSVCGEMAGDVGMTRLLLGMGLRSFSMHPSQILPVKQQILRSDTHKLEAWAQTVLDAEDPEVLIE
;
A
#
# COMPACT_ATOMS: atom_id res chain seq x y z
N ALA A 1 -2.17 -20.45 -9.04
CA ALA A 1 -1.29 -20.48 -7.86
C ALA A 1 -1.32 -21.88 -7.27
N ASP A 2 -0.30 -22.28 -6.53
CA ASP A 2 -0.28 -23.58 -5.84
C ASP A 2 -1.16 -23.50 -4.57
N GLU A 3 -2.23 -24.27 -4.54
CA GLU A 3 -3.21 -24.28 -3.44
C GLU A 3 -2.57 -24.74 -2.12
N ALA A 4 -1.54 -25.59 -2.16
CA ALA A 4 -0.93 -26.14 -0.96
C ALA A 4 -0.26 -25.05 -0.08
N VAL A 5 0.13 -23.93 -0.69
CA VAL A 5 0.84 -22.83 -0.02
C VAL A 5 0.10 -21.50 -0.07
N ALA A 6 -1.14 -21.48 -0.56
CA ALA A 6 -1.92 -20.24 -0.70
C ALA A 6 -2.12 -19.50 0.64
N HIS A 7 -2.17 -20.24 1.76
CA HIS A 7 -2.30 -19.68 3.12
C HIS A 7 -1.07 -18.87 3.58
N LEU A 8 0.08 -18.99 2.90
CA LEU A 8 1.27 -18.17 3.18
C LEU A 8 1.23 -16.82 2.45
N TYR A 9 0.25 -16.59 1.58
CA TYR A 9 0.10 -15.33 0.88
C TYR A 9 -0.47 -14.28 1.83
N ASP A 10 0.42 -13.48 2.39
CA ASP A 10 0.09 -12.35 3.25
C ASP A 10 0.62 -11.04 2.61
N PRO A 11 -0.27 -10.20 2.03
CA PRO A 11 0.12 -8.91 1.46
C PRO A 11 0.52 -7.86 2.52
N LEU A 12 0.15 -8.09 3.79
CA LEU A 12 0.46 -7.23 4.93
C LEU A 12 1.70 -7.65 5.70
N HIS A 13 2.34 -8.75 5.28
CA HIS A 13 3.57 -9.23 5.88
C HIS A 13 4.62 -8.09 5.95
N PRO A 14 5.24 -7.83 7.12
CA PRO A 14 6.15 -6.68 7.31
C PRO A 14 7.26 -6.57 6.26
N ALA A 15 7.82 -7.72 5.84
CA ALA A 15 8.85 -7.75 4.81
C ALA A 15 8.37 -7.21 3.45
N VAL A 16 7.12 -7.49 3.06
CA VAL A 16 6.51 -7.01 1.81
C VAL A 16 6.26 -5.51 1.90
N LEU A 17 5.67 -5.05 3.00
CA LEU A 17 5.40 -3.63 3.22
C LEU A 17 6.69 -2.79 3.21
N ARG A 18 7.74 -3.27 3.91
CA ARG A 18 9.05 -2.62 3.92
C ARG A 18 9.69 -2.58 2.53
N LEU A 19 9.59 -3.65 1.75
CA LEU A 19 10.09 -3.68 0.38
C LEU A 19 9.39 -2.63 -0.51
N ILE A 20 8.06 -2.52 -0.39
CA ILE A 20 7.27 -1.53 -1.14
C ILE A 20 7.69 -0.11 -0.72
N ALA A 21 7.71 0.16 0.60
CA ALA A 21 8.09 1.47 1.14
C ALA A 21 9.51 1.88 0.73
N SER A 22 10.48 0.97 0.83
CA SER A 22 11.87 1.25 0.44
C SER A 22 11.99 1.53 -1.06
N THR A 23 11.25 0.79 -1.89
CA THR A 23 11.25 0.99 -3.35
C THR A 23 10.70 2.37 -3.71
N ILE A 24 9.58 2.77 -3.10
CA ILE A 24 8.97 4.09 -3.30
C ILE A 24 9.95 5.20 -2.86
N ALA A 25 10.54 5.07 -1.67
CA ALA A 25 11.46 6.06 -1.12
C ALA A 25 12.70 6.23 -2.01
N GLN A 26 13.32 5.13 -2.44
CA GLN A 26 14.52 5.16 -3.31
C GLN A 26 14.22 5.73 -4.69
N ALA A 27 13.09 5.38 -5.30
CA ALA A 27 12.69 5.95 -6.58
C ALA A 27 12.44 7.45 -6.47
N ARG A 28 11.73 7.89 -5.42
CA ARG A 28 11.49 9.31 -5.14
C ARG A 28 12.79 10.08 -4.94
N ALA A 29 13.76 9.52 -4.21
CA ALA A 29 15.08 10.13 -4.03
C ALA A 29 15.84 10.34 -5.35
N GLN A 30 15.54 9.52 -6.37
CA GLN A 30 16.10 9.66 -7.72
C GLN A 30 15.20 10.47 -8.67
N GLY A 31 14.10 11.07 -8.19
CA GLY A 31 13.14 11.79 -9.03
C GLY A 31 12.35 10.87 -9.97
N LYS A 32 12.27 9.57 -9.69
CA LYS A 32 11.54 8.56 -10.46
C LYS A 32 10.19 8.24 -9.80
N GLY A 33 9.19 7.92 -10.62
CA GLY A 33 7.89 7.45 -10.16
C GLY A 33 7.87 5.94 -9.92
N VAL A 34 6.97 5.49 -9.04
CA VAL A 34 6.62 4.08 -8.83
C VAL A 34 5.11 3.93 -9.00
N SER A 35 4.70 2.84 -9.63
CA SER A 35 3.30 2.43 -9.71
C SER A 35 3.15 1.03 -9.12
N VAL A 36 2.08 0.81 -8.35
CA VAL A 36 1.65 -0.53 -7.94
C VAL A 36 0.49 -0.95 -8.84
N CYS A 37 0.52 -2.20 -9.30
CA CYS A 37 -0.53 -2.83 -10.07
C CYS A 37 -1.04 -4.10 -9.37
N GLY A 38 -2.18 -4.61 -9.83
CA GLY A 38 -2.80 -5.82 -9.28
C GLY A 38 -3.79 -5.50 -8.16
N GLU A 39 -4.25 -6.55 -7.48
CA GLU A 39 -5.36 -6.47 -6.51
C GLU A 39 -5.06 -5.50 -5.36
N MET A 40 -3.82 -5.47 -4.85
CA MET A 40 -3.41 -4.56 -3.76
C MET A 40 -3.64 -3.07 -4.11
N ALA A 41 -3.42 -2.67 -5.36
CA ALA A 41 -3.67 -1.28 -5.77
C ALA A 41 -5.17 -0.96 -5.90
N GLY A 42 -6.00 -1.97 -6.14
CA GLY A 42 -7.46 -1.87 -6.18
C GLY A 42 -8.14 -2.02 -4.82
N ASP A 43 -7.39 -2.40 -3.78
CA ASP A 43 -7.92 -2.60 -2.44
C ASP A 43 -8.07 -1.25 -1.70
N VAL A 44 -9.32 -0.96 -1.31
CA VAL A 44 -9.70 0.27 -0.60
C VAL A 44 -9.09 0.33 0.81
N GLY A 45 -8.94 -0.82 1.48
CA GLY A 45 -8.29 -0.92 2.79
C GLY A 45 -6.80 -0.55 2.70
N MET A 46 -6.14 -1.01 1.64
CA MET A 46 -4.72 -0.76 1.41
C MET A 46 -4.40 0.66 0.92
N THR A 47 -5.38 1.34 0.33
CA THR A 47 -5.19 2.65 -0.32
C THR A 47 -4.54 3.67 0.61
N ARG A 48 -4.98 3.75 1.88
CA ARG A 48 -4.42 4.71 2.85
C ARG A 48 -2.97 4.40 3.17
N LEU A 49 -2.62 3.12 3.34
CA LEU A 49 -1.26 2.69 3.64
C LEU A 49 -0.33 3.01 2.46
N LEU A 50 -0.74 2.65 1.25
CA LEU A 50 0.02 2.95 0.03
C LEU A 50 0.23 4.45 -0.16
N LEU A 51 -0.79 5.28 0.09
CA LEU A 51 -0.66 6.74 0.06
C LEU A 51 0.33 7.26 1.11
N GLY A 52 0.27 6.74 2.34
CA GLY A 52 1.14 7.09 3.45
C GLY A 52 2.60 6.70 3.21
N MET A 53 2.84 5.55 2.57
CA MET A 53 4.17 5.14 2.10
C MET A 53 4.70 6.01 0.94
N GLY A 54 3.88 6.91 0.40
CA GLY A 54 4.28 7.85 -0.64
C GLY A 54 3.92 7.44 -2.07
N LEU A 55 3.13 6.38 -2.28
CA LEU A 55 2.70 5.98 -3.62
C LEU A 55 1.80 7.06 -4.24
N ARG A 56 2.00 7.35 -5.53
CA ARG A 56 1.21 8.34 -6.28
C ARG A 56 0.62 7.83 -7.59
N SER A 57 0.98 6.62 -8.01
CA SER A 57 0.43 5.98 -9.21
C SER A 57 -0.14 4.61 -8.84
N PHE A 58 -1.43 4.42 -9.12
CA PHE A 58 -2.16 3.19 -8.86
C PHE A 58 -2.69 2.65 -10.19
N SER A 59 -2.56 1.35 -10.42
CA SER A 59 -3.09 0.66 -11.60
C SER A 59 -3.96 -0.52 -11.15
N MET A 60 -5.20 -0.56 -11.61
CA MET A 60 -6.21 -1.50 -11.11
C MET A 60 -7.29 -1.78 -12.15
N HIS A 61 -8.13 -2.78 -11.88
CA HIS A 61 -9.32 -3.03 -12.68
C HIS A 61 -10.30 -1.84 -12.63
N PRO A 62 -10.97 -1.46 -13.74
CA PRO A 62 -11.83 -0.27 -13.79
C PRO A 62 -12.92 -0.20 -12.71
N SER A 63 -13.43 -1.36 -12.26
CA SER A 63 -14.43 -1.43 -11.18
C SER A 63 -13.92 -0.89 -9.84
N GLN A 64 -12.61 -0.91 -9.60
CA GLN A 64 -12.00 -0.44 -8.35
C GLN A 64 -11.62 1.05 -8.38
N ILE A 65 -11.65 1.69 -9.56
CA ILE A 65 -11.21 3.08 -9.70
C ILE A 65 -12.05 4.03 -8.84
N LEU A 66 -13.38 3.89 -8.83
CA LEU A 66 -14.24 4.81 -8.09
C LEU A 66 -14.12 4.67 -6.56
N PRO A 67 -14.15 3.44 -5.98
CA PRO A 67 -13.89 3.25 -4.55
C PRO A 67 -12.53 3.77 -4.10
N VAL A 68 -11.45 3.43 -4.81
CA VAL A 68 -10.10 3.89 -4.47
C VAL A 68 -9.99 5.41 -4.61
N LYS A 69 -10.53 5.99 -5.69
CA LYS A 69 -10.56 7.45 -5.87
C LYS A 69 -11.28 8.15 -4.71
N GLN A 70 -12.41 7.62 -4.25
CA GLN A 70 -13.13 8.19 -3.11
C GLN A 70 -12.29 8.16 -1.83
N GLN A 71 -11.57 7.07 -1.59
CA GLN A 71 -10.69 6.93 -0.43
C GLN A 71 -9.50 7.91 -0.51
N ILE A 72 -8.90 8.07 -1.70
CA ILE A 72 -7.84 9.05 -1.93
C ILE A 72 -8.34 10.47 -1.64
N LEU A 73 -9.52 10.84 -2.15
CA LEU A 73 -10.08 12.19 -1.96
C LEU A 73 -10.43 12.52 -0.50
N ARG A 74 -10.62 11.50 0.34
CA ARG A 74 -10.91 11.65 1.78
C ARG A 74 -9.67 11.55 2.66
N SER A 75 -8.51 11.34 2.05
CA SER A 75 -7.26 11.10 2.76
C SER A 75 -6.42 12.36 2.89
N ASP A 76 -5.85 12.57 4.07
CA ASP A 76 -4.83 13.59 4.33
C ASP A 76 -3.45 12.92 4.34
N THR A 77 -2.69 13.09 3.27
CA THR A 77 -1.40 12.41 3.10
C THR A 77 -0.38 12.77 4.17
N HIS A 78 -0.43 13.98 4.76
CA HIS A 78 0.50 14.37 5.81
C HIS A 78 0.25 13.57 7.09
N LYS A 79 -1.02 13.32 7.42
CA LYS A 79 -1.39 12.45 8.56
C LYS A 79 -1.09 10.98 8.27
N LEU A 80 -1.31 10.55 7.03
CA LEU A 80 -1.07 9.17 6.62
C LEU A 80 0.41 8.81 6.61
N GLU A 81 1.32 9.74 6.33
CA GLU A 81 2.76 9.47 6.36
C GLU A 81 3.22 9.04 7.76
N ALA A 82 2.80 9.77 8.80
CA ALA A 82 3.11 9.40 10.18
C ALA A 82 2.48 8.06 10.58
N TRP A 83 1.21 7.83 10.24
CA TRP A 83 0.54 6.55 10.54
C TRP A 83 1.17 5.38 9.77
N ALA A 84 1.50 5.53 8.49
CA ALA A 84 2.13 4.46 7.72
C ALA A 84 3.48 4.04 8.31
N GLN A 85 4.26 4.98 8.86
CA GLN A 85 5.49 4.65 9.57
C GLN A 85 5.22 3.75 10.79
N THR A 86 4.17 4.04 11.57
CA THR A 86 3.80 3.17 12.70
C THR A 86 3.40 1.76 12.27
N VAL A 87 2.76 1.61 11.10
CA VAL A 87 2.41 0.31 10.52
C VAL A 87 3.66 -0.46 10.06
N LEU A 88 4.63 0.22 9.44
CA LEU A 88 5.88 -0.40 8.95
C LEU A 88 6.81 -0.90 10.07
N ASP A 89 6.72 -0.25 11.22
CA ASP A 89 7.52 -0.57 12.41
C ASP A 89 6.86 -1.64 13.30
N ALA A 90 5.57 -1.96 13.08
CA ALA A 90 4.86 -2.98 13.83
C ALA A 90 5.34 -4.40 13.50
N GLU A 91 5.35 -5.27 14.51
CA GLU A 91 5.59 -6.71 14.32
C GLU A 91 4.38 -7.40 13.69
N ASP A 92 3.17 -6.91 13.98
CA ASP A 92 1.90 -7.34 13.41
C ASP A 92 1.15 -6.13 12.81
N PRO A 93 1.34 -5.84 11.52
CA PRO A 93 0.73 -4.70 10.85
C PRO A 93 -0.78 -4.80 10.67
N GLU A 94 -1.35 -6.02 10.66
CA GLU A 94 -2.78 -6.23 10.36
C GLU A 94 -3.67 -5.50 11.37
N VAL A 95 -3.29 -5.53 12.65
CA VAL A 95 -4.01 -4.89 13.77
C VAL A 95 -4.14 -3.37 13.63
N LEU A 96 -3.28 -2.73 12.83
CA LEU A 96 -3.23 -1.27 12.68
C LEU A 96 -3.93 -0.76 11.42
N ILE A 97 -4.42 -1.65 10.57
CA ILE A 97 -5.01 -1.34 9.26
C ILE A 97 -6.55 -1.44 9.28
N GLU A 98 -7.13 -2.11 10.27
CA GLU A 98 -8.58 -2.09 10.57
C GLU A 98 -9.10 -0.72 11.04
#